data_AF-A0A8J2SYJ0-F1
#
_entry.id   AF-A0A8J2SYJ0-F1
#
_cell.length_a   1.000
_cell.length_b   1.000
_cell.length_c   1.000
_cell.angle_alpha   90.00
_cell.angle_beta   90.00
_cell.angle_gamma   90.00
#
_symmetry.space_group_name_H-M   'P 1'
#
loop_
_entity.id
_entity.type
_entity.pdbx_description
1 polymer ?
#
loop_
_entity_poly.entity_id
_entity_poly.type
_entity_poly.pdbx_seq_one_letter_code
_entity_poly.pdbx_strand_id
1 'polypeptide(L)'
;MAPTGTKRVLVLLMTLLGTAHAAAGDACAEDGSSAAYTETISTAQGVKKRTIVSAGCPNHESYCTGKPANKDVCDEEGLKGDGTEATDQDLNVDVPANPKLLDADDWAAVLADAATVPAATATETASTSSLDCEMGGIAYALNGVVFYSGAVGNSQADPPCPQLAIDDPTAEWISFDCCSGHSSGTGGYHYHFPPSCLIAQANKEAPIAGGHSAQIGWAQDGFPIYGPLGPGGVEIRNCGASGAHATYCQDKCGGYEGELPDVDNYKYRYYITGKVNDLNSLPSYPKPDNVDLYFPFTIRCHRGVIIKTLGTFKDYVGSDGFTSAHDATALAGYSDPVAVQCLDNKGYTDYGFTEAVITPVDTAGDGAVTTESDAAATRAPRQFAVAGAAALVAAIA
;
A
#
# COMPACT_ATOMS: atom_id res chain seq x y z
N MET A 1 23.50 66.65 -4.08
CA MET A 1 24.03 65.69 -3.09
C MET A 1 22.84 65.17 -2.30
N ALA A 2 22.49 63.89 -2.51
CA ALA A 2 21.31 63.26 -1.90
C ALA A 2 21.60 62.81 -0.46
N PRO A 3 20.63 62.86 0.46
CA PRO A 3 20.78 62.27 1.77
C PRO A 3 20.35 60.79 1.77
N THR A 4 21.26 60.02 2.35
CA THR A 4 21.28 58.63 2.84
C THR A 4 19.95 57.96 3.20
N GLY A 5 19.87 56.67 2.81
CA GLY A 5 18.68 55.83 2.82
C GLY A 5 18.24 55.31 4.19
N THR A 6 16.92 55.14 4.29
CA THR A 6 16.20 54.51 5.39
C THR A 6 16.31 52.99 5.25
N LYS A 7 16.89 52.31 6.25
CA LYS A 7 16.88 50.84 6.33
C LYS A 7 15.45 50.37 6.57
N ARG A 8 14.84 49.72 5.58
CA ARG A 8 13.59 48.98 5.74
C ARG A 8 13.89 47.68 6.48
N VAL A 9 13.39 47.56 7.71
CA VAL A 9 13.32 46.29 8.42
C VAL A 9 12.23 45.47 7.75
N LEU A 10 12.64 44.45 6.99
CA LEU A 10 11.74 43.46 6.43
C LEU A 10 11.35 42.51 7.57
N VAL A 11 10.17 42.72 8.15
CA VAL A 11 9.55 41.74 9.05
C VAL A 11 9.08 40.59 8.16
N LEU A 12 9.84 39.49 8.18
CA LEU A 12 9.46 38.25 7.51
C LEU A 12 8.29 37.65 8.32
N LEU A 13 7.07 37.94 7.88
CA LEU A 13 5.87 37.31 8.41
C LEU A 13 5.86 35.87 7.88
N MET A 14 6.35 34.92 8.68
CA MET A 14 6.09 33.49 8.45
C MET A 14 4.58 33.29 8.58
N THR A 15 3.87 33.29 7.46
CA THR A 15 2.54 32.72 7.38
C THR A 15 2.67 31.23 7.65
N LEU A 16 2.34 30.78 8.87
CA LEU A 16 1.84 29.42 9.06
C LEU A 16 0.58 29.32 8.21
N LEU A 17 0.71 28.83 6.98
CA LEU A 17 -0.41 28.16 6.32
C LEU A 17 -0.56 26.81 7.02
N GLY A 18 -1.14 26.83 8.21
CA GLY A 18 -1.78 25.62 8.72
C GLY A 18 -2.99 25.41 7.84
N THR A 19 -2.93 24.43 6.93
CA THR A 19 -4.14 23.81 6.42
C THR A 19 -4.98 23.42 7.63
N ALA A 20 -6.22 23.89 7.69
CA ALA A 20 -7.13 23.46 8.73
C ALA A 20 -7.33 21.95 8.56
N HIS A 21 -6.60 21.16 9.36
CA HIS A 21 -6.85 19.74 9.50
C HIS A 21 -8.24 19.56 10.10
N ALA A 22 -8.98 18.58 9.58
CA ALA A 22 -10.18 18.10 10.25
C ALA A 22 -9.79 17.56 11.64
N ALA A 23 -10.70 17.61 12.60
CA ALA A 23 -10.43 17.02 13.90
C ALA A 23 -10.52 15.49 13.79
N ALA A 24 -9.73 14.77 14.61
CA ALA A 24 -9.84 13.31 14.69
C ALA A 24 -11.30 12.87 14.84
N GLY A 25 -11.73 11.94 14.00
CA GLY A 25 -13.11 11.42 13.94
C GLY A 25 -14.07 12.21 13.04
N ASP A 26 -13.66 13.34 12.47
CA ASP A 26 -14.42 14.01 11.40
C ASP A 26 -14.41 13.14 10.14
N ALA A 27 -15.50 13.16 9.36
CA ALA A 27 -15.55 12.44 8.08
C ALA A 27 -14.51 13.01 7.10
N CYS A 28 -13.80 12.12 6.41
CA CYS A 28 -12.91 12.51 5.31
C CYS A 28 -13.73 13.11 4.16
N ALA A 29 -13.18 14.10 3.45
CA ALA A 29 -13.81 14.60 2.24
C ALA A 29 -13.86 13.50 1.17
N GLU A 30 -15.02 13.30 0.57
CA GLU A 30 -15.26 12.31 -0.49
C GLU A 30 -14.39 12.52 -1.73
N ASP A 31 -13.94 13.76 -1.98
CA ASP A 31 -13.07 14.14 -3.09
C ASP A 31 -11.57 13.98 -2.80
N GLY A 32 -11.23 13.49 -1.60
CA GLY A 32 -9.85 13.28 -1.14
C GLY A 32 -9.15 14.53 -0.62
N SER A 33 -9.79 15.70 -0.59
CA SER A 33 -9.18 16.97 -0.16
C SER A 33 -8.82 17.02 1.33
N SER A 34 -9.30 16.07 2.14
CA SER A 34 -8.90 15.89 3.54
C SER A 34 -7.61 15.09 3.72
N ALA A 35 -7.03 14.52 2.65
CA ALA A 35 -5.76 13.83 2.76
C ALA A 35 -4.65 14.79 3.18
N ALA A 36 -3.82 14.32 4.10
CA ALA A 36 -2.68 15.07 4.57
C ALA A 36 -1.57 14.14 4.99
N TYR A 37 -0.35 14.54 4.65
CA TYR A 37 0.86 13.82 4.99
C TYR A 37 2.00 14.79 5.23
N THR A 38 2.72 14.62 6.33
CA THR A 38 3.97 15.32 6.58
C THR A 38 4.96 14.42 7.27
N GLU A 39 6.24 14.65 7.00
CA GLU A 39 7.33 13.99 7.70
C GLU A 39 8.34 14.99 8.23
N THR A 40 8.91 14.66 9.39
CA THR A 40 10.07 15.38 9.92
C THR A 40 11.14 14.39 10.36
N ILE A 41 12.40 14.75 10.11
CA ILE A 41 13.55 14.01 10.60
C ILE A 41 14.10 14.73 11.82
N SER A 42 14.19 14.02 12.94
CA SER A 42 14.75 14.55 14.18
C SER A 42 15.70 13.56 14.83
N THR A 43 16.58 14.04 15.71
CA THR A 43 17.44 13.19 16.53
C THR A 43 17.07 13.34 17.99
N ALA A 44 16.71 12.24 18.64
CA ALA A 44 16.37 12.19 20.06
C ALA A 44 17.11 11.03 20.72
N GLN A 45 17.77 11.28 21.86
CA GLN A 45 18.60 10.30 22.58
C GLN A 45 19.70 9.64 21.70
N GLY A 46 20.12 10.32 20.64
CA GLY A 46 21.09 9.81 19.66
C GLY A 46 20.51 8.81 18.65
N VAL A 47 19.17 8.68 18.58
CA VAL A 47 18.45 7.95 17.54
C VAL A 47 17.89 8.96 16.55
N LYS A 48 18.19 8.79 15.25
CA LYS A 48 17.54 9.55 14.18
C LYS A 48 16.19 8.89 13.87
N LYS A 49 15.10 9.61 14.06
CA LYS A 49 13.73 9.14 13.85
C LYS A 49 13.00 9.99 12.81
N ARG A 50 12.09 9.33 12.10
CA ARG A 50 11.14 9.94 11.17
C ARG A 50 9.79 9.99 11.87
N THR A 51 9.30 11.20 12.11
CA THR A 51 7.95 11.42 12.63
C THR A 51 7.02 11.69 11.46
N ILE A 52 6.03 10.82 11.28
CA ILE A 52 4.99 10.91 10.26
C ILE A 52 3.72 11.43 10.94
N VAL A 53 3.16 12.51 10.40
CA VAL A 53 1.84 13.02 10.79
C VAL A 53 0.93 13.00 9.58
N SER A 54 -0.24 12.36 9.71
CA SER A 54 -1.21 12.26 8.62
C SER A 54 -2.66 12.24 9.13
N ALA A 55 -3.58 12.61 8.24
CA ALA A 55 -5.01 12.55 8.52
C ALA A 55 -5.59 11.13 8.45
N GLY A 56 -4.90 10.15 7.85
CA GLY A 56 -5.49 8.82 7.58
C GLY A 56 -6.56 8.82 6.47
N CYS A 57 -6.93 9.99 5.94
CA CYS A 57 -7.86 10.12 4.83
C CYS A 57 -7.21 9.81 3.48
N PRO A 58 -7.89 9.07 2.58
CA PRO A 58 -7.42 8.83 1.23
C PRO A 58 -7.40 10.12 0.41
N ASN A 59 -6.43 10.24 -0.51
CA ASN A 59 -6.28 11.41 -1.38
C ASN A 59 -7.00 11.25 -2.72
N HIS A 60 -8.07 10.48 -2.77
CA HIS A 60 -8.83 10.21 -3.99
C HIS A 60 -10.31 10.11 -3.65
N GLU A 61 -11.13 9.92 -4.68
CA GLU A 61 -12.53 9.62 -4.48
C GLU A 61 -12.70 8.42 -3.54
N SER A 62 -13.40 8.61 -2.41
CA SER A 62 -13.57 7.59 -1.37
C SER A 62 -15.01 7.51 -0.91
N TYR A 63 -15.81 6.75 -1.65
CA TYR A 63 -17.14 6.34 -1.24
C TYR A 63 -17.09 4.94 -0.66
N CYS A 64 -17.96 4.68 0.31
CA CYS A 64 -18.13 3.31 0.81
C CYS A 64 -18.48 2.39 -0.36
N THR A 65 -17.71 1.32 -0.56
CA THR A 65 -17.99 0.32 -1.60
C THR A 65 -18.54 -0.93 -0.93
N GLY A 66 -19.71 -1.39 -1.40
CA GLY A 66 -20.37 -2.65 -1.09
C GLY A 66 -20.19 -3.27 0.30
N LYS A 67 -21.22 -3.13 1.18
CA LYS A 67 -21.65 -4.09 2.24
C LYS A 67 -23.06 -3.72 2.77
N PRO A 68 -24.14 -4.53 2.62
CA PRO A 68 -25.31 -4.44 3.51
C PRO A 68 -25.28 -5.58 4.56
N ALA A 69 -25.54 -5.37 5.86
CA ALA A 69 -26.65 -4.60 6.45
C ALA A 69 -26.23 -3.67 7.61
N ASN A 70 -26.99 -2.57 7.78
CA ASN A 70 -26.94 -1.53 8.83
C ASN A 70 -25.98 -0.34 8.64
N LYS A 71 -25.68 0.08 7.40
CA LYS A 71 -24.93 1.33 7.18
C LYS A 71 -25.73 2.27 6.29
N ASP A 72 -25.88 3.53 6.74
CA ASP A 72 -26.73 4.53 6.08
C ASP A 72 -26.14 5.05 4.77
N VAL A 73 -24.82 4.91 4.56
CA VAL A 73 -24.07 5.49 3.42
C VAL A 73 -23.44 4.47 2.45
N CYS A 74 -23.52 3.19 2.79
CA CYS A 74 -22.96 2.10 1.98
C CYS A 74 -24.07 1.41 1.19
N ASP A 75 -23.84 1.20 -0.10
CA ASP A 75 -24.82 0.53 -0.97
C ASP A 75 -24.60 -1.00 -0.99
N GLU A 76 -25.40 -1.70 -1.81
CA GLU A 76 -25.28 -3.13 -2.06
C GLU A 76 -23.88 -3.54 -2.50
N GLU A 77 -23.58 -4.83 -2.33
CA GLU A 77 -22.31 -5.43 -2.70
C GLU A 77 -21.89 -5.06 -4.14
N GLY A 78 -20.67 -4.55 -4.30
CA GLY A 78 -20.13 -4.12 -5.60
C GLY A 78 -20.67 -2.78 -6.13
N LEU A 79 -21.53 -2.09 -5.36
CA LEU A 79 -22.01 -0.76 -5.71
C LEU A 79 -21.29 0.34 -4.90
N LYS A 80 -21.22 1.51 -5.52
CA LYS A 80 -20.70 2.73 -4.92
C LYS A 80 -21.78 3.34 -4.02
N GLY A 81 -21.44 3.57 -2.75
CA GLY A 81 -22.27 4.28 -1.79
C GLY A 81 -22.47 5.76 -2.12
N ASP A 82 -23.24 6.44 -1.27
CA ASP A 82 -23.56 7.87 -1.40
C ASP A 82 -22.79 8.76 -0.42
N GLY A 83 -21.93 8.18 0.40
CA GLY A 83 -21.01 8.89 1.27
C GLY A 83 -19.76 8.11 1.65
N THR A 84 -18.87 8.76 2.39
CA THR A 84 -17.68 8.13 2.96
C THR A 84 -17.96 7.49 4.32
N GLU A 85 -17.32 6.35 4.59
CA GLU A 85 -17.16 5.85 5.96
C GLU A 85 -15.81 6.22 6.56
N ALA A 86 -14.88 6.79 5.78
CA ALA A 86 -13.55 7.14 6.26
C ALA A 86 -13.63 8.38 7.17
N THR A 87 -12.89 8.35 8.27
CA THR A 87 -12.74 9.48 9.19
C THR A 87 -11.27 9.84 9.38
N ASP A 88 -11.00 11.08 9.77
CA ASP A 88 -9.65 11.52 10.15
C ASP A 88 -9.15 10.70 11.36
N GLN A 89 -7.96 10.14 11.24
CA GLN A 89 -7.33 9.26 12.22
C GLN A 89 -6.30 9.96 13.12
N ASP A 90 -5.96 11.24 12.86
CA ASP A 90 -4.92 12.01 13.59
C ASP A 90 -3.66 11.19 13.87
N LEU A 91 -3.12 10.58 12.81
CA LEU A 91 -1.98 9.68 12.91
C LEU A 91 -0.73 10.50 13.25
N ASN A 92 -0.02 10.10 14.29
CA ASN A 92 1.27 10.65 14.68
C ASN A 92 2.19 9.54 15.18
N VAL A 93 3.12 9.11 14.32
CA VAL A 93 3.93 7.91 14.55
C VAL A 93 5.41 8.18 14.30
N ASP A 94 6.25 7.44 15.04
CA ASP A 94 7.70 7.47 14.88
C ASP A 94 8.19 6.15 14.27
N VAL A 95 8.95 6.23 13.19
CA VAL A 95 9.72 5.09 12.64
C VAL A 95 11.21 5.42 12.61
N PRO A 96 12.11 4.42 12.57
CA PRO A 96 13.53 4.66 12.36
C PRO A 96 13.78 5.45 11.08
N ALA A 97 14.54 6.54 11.16
CA ALA A 97 15.07 7.20 9.96
C ALA A 97 16.32 6.49 9.43
N ASN A 98 17.02 5.79 10.33
CA ASN A 98 18.18 4.95 10.07
C ASN A 98 17.86 3.55 10.57
N PRO A 99 17.27 2.67 9.72
CA PRO A 99 16.83 1.35 10.15
C PRO A 99 18.01 0.45 10.52
N LYS A 100 17.79 -0.46 11.46
CA LYS A 100 18.74 -1.51 11.86
C LYS A 100 18.19 -2.86 11.43
N LEU A 101 19.04 -3.70 10.84
CA LEU A 101 18.68 -5.09 10.56
C LEU A 101 18.70 -5.89 11.85
N LEU A 102 17.74 -6.81 11.99
CA LEU A 102 17.83 -7.87 12.98
C LEU A 102 19.09 -8.71 12.73
N ASP A 103 19.74 -9.16 13.80
CA ASP A 103 20.83 -10.13 13.72
C ASP A 103 20.33 -11.50 13.23
N ALA A 104 21.25 -12.42 12.96
CA ALA A 104 20.92 -13.70 12.35
C ALA A 104 20.00 -14.57 13.23
N ASP A 105 20.15 -14.52 14.55
CA ASP A 105 19.38 -15.34 15.48
C ASP A 105 17.97 -14.76 15.66
N ASP A 106 17.88 -13.45 15.84
CA ASP A 106 16.59 -12.73 15.89
C ASP A 106 15.83 -12.91 14.57
N TRP A 107 16.51 -12.77 13.43
CA TRP A 107 15.90 -12.93 12.12
C TRP A 107 15.41 -14.36 11.88
N ALA A 108 16.19 -15.36 12.27
CA ALA A 108 15.77 -16.76 12.18
C ALA A 108 14.51 -17.03 13.04
N ALA A 109 14.41 -16.39 14.21
CA ALA A 109 13.21 -16.49 15.05
C ALA A 109 11.99 -15.86 14.37
N VAL A 110 12.12 -14.66 13.79
CA VAL A 110 11.04 -14.01 13.03
C VAL A 110 10.57 -14.87 11.85
N LEU A 111 11.51 -15.40 11.07
CA LEU A 111 11.19 -16.25 9.92
C LEU A 111 10.56 -17.59 10.31
N ALA A 112 10.95 -18.16 11.45
CA ALA A 112 10.33 -19.38 11.98
C ALA A 112 8.88 -19.10 12.36
N ASP A 113 8.64 -17.98 13.03
CA ASP A 113 7.31 -17.55 13.48
C ASP A 113 6.38 -17.27 12.29
N ALA A 114 6.83 -16.48 11.32
CA ALA A 114 6.11 -16.22 10.08
C ALA A 114 5.83 -17.50 9.26
N ALA A 115 6.61 -18.57 9.42
CA ALA A 115 6.33 -19.85 8.75
C ALA A 115 5.25 -20.70 9.46
N THR A 116 4.91 -20.40 10.72
CA THR A 116 3.94 -21.18 11.51
C THR A 116 2.49 -20.78 11.29
N VAL A 117 2.24 -19.61 10.69
CA VAL A 117 0.91 -19.19 10.27
C VAL A 117 0.70 -19.67 8.82
N PRO A 118 -0.15 -20.65 8.54
CA PRO A 118 -0.56 -20.94 7.17
C PRO A 118 -1.27 -19.72 6.59
N ALA A 119 -1.07 -19.43 5.31
CA ALA A 119 -1.74 -18.34 4.57
C ALA A 119 -3.29 -18.41 4.58
N ALA A 120 -3.90 -19.40 5.25
CA ALA A 120 -5.34 -19.63 5.34
C ALA A 120 -5.87 -20.14 6.69
N THR A 121 -5.04 -20.45 7.71
CA THR A 121 -5.53 -21.04 8.98
C THR A 121 -4.55 -20.83 10.16
N ALA A 122 -4.55 -19.68 10.83
CA ALA A 122 -3.64 -19.47 11.97
C ALA A 122 -4.18 -20.10 13.26
N THR A 123 -3.69 -21.26 13.66
CA THR A 123 -4.00 -21.81 14.99
C THR A 123 -3.15 -21.14 16.07
N GLU A 124 -3.77 -20.22 16.82
CA GLU A 124 -3.58 -20.03 18.28
C GLU A 124 -2.13 -19.99 18.78
N THR A 125 -1.41 -18.93 18.45
CA THR A 125 -0.65 -18.14 19.44
C THR A 125 -0.39 -16.77 18.80
N ALA A 126 -0.72 -15.68 19.51
CA ALA A 126 -0.31 -14.34 19.08
C ALA A 126 1.23 -14.31 19.05
N SER A 127 1.77 -14.44 17.84
CA SER A 127 3.17 -14.29 17.53
C SER A 127 3.61 -12.87 17.91
N THR A 128 4.78 -12.72 18.52
CA THR A 128 5.31 -11.38 18.86
C THR A 128 6.04 -10.71 17.68
N SER A 129 6.13 -11.38 16.53
CA SER A 129 6.96 -10.95 15.40
C SER A 129 6.32 -11.04 14.01
N SER A 130 5.28 -11.86 13.84
CA SER A 130 4.42 -11.90 12.68
C SER A 130 3.34 -10.84 12.80
N LEU A 131 3.07 -10.17 11.67
CA LEU A 131 2.02 -9.19 11.49
C LEU A 131 0.74 -9.83 10.95
N ASP A 132 0.75 -11.13 10.63
CA ASP A 132 -0.35 -11.82 9.95
C ASP A 132 -1.72 -11.66 10.60
N CYS A 133 -1.77 -11.46 11.92
CA CYS A 133 -3.02 -11.36 12.69
C CYS A 133 -3.30 -9.96 13.22
N GLU A 134 -2.54 -8.96 12.76
CA GLU A 134 -2.63 -7.59 13.25
C GLU A 134 -3.72 -6.83 12.50
N MET A 135 -4.77 -6.48 13.24
CA MET A 135 -6.00 -5.84 12.75
C MET A 135 -5.90 -4.31 12.57
N GLY A 136 -4.69 -3.77 12.58
CA GLY A 136 -4.44 -2.32 12.56
C GLY A 136 -3.30 -1.93 11.60
N GLY A 137 -2.97 -0.65 11.58
CA GLY A 137 -1.92 -0.12 10.71
C GLY A 137 -0.54 -0.72 11.04
N ILE A 138 -0.03 -1.54 10.12
CA ILE A 138 1.29 -2.17 10.23
C ILE A 138 2.39 -1.40 9.47
N ALA A 139 1.98 -0.45 8.63
CA ALA A 139 2.86 0.43 7.88
C ALA A 139 2.11 1.68 7.41
N TYR A 140 2.86 2.67 6.93
CA TYR A 140 2.39 4.02 6.67
C TYR A 140 2.60 4.39 5.20
N ALA A 141 1.53 4.66 4.48
CA ALA A 141 1.56 5.07 3.09
C ALA A 141 1.90 6.56 2.95
N LEU A 142 2.58 6.91 1.86
CA LEU A 142 3.02 8.27 1.60
C LEU A 142 1.88 9.24 1.22
N ASN A 143 0.66 8.76 0.96
CA ASN A 143 -0.54 9.61 0.87
C ASN A 143 -1.24 9.86 2.21
N GLY A 144 -0.73 9.30 3.32
CA GLY A 144 -1.28 9.48 4.66
C GLY A 144 -2.21 8.39 5.15
N VAL A 145 -2.52 7.40 4.31
CA VAL A 145 -3.26 6.17 4.67
C VAL A 145 -2.32 5.14 5.31
N VAL A 146 -2.87 4.08 5.91
CA VAL A 146 -2.11 2.96 6.49
C VAL A 146 -2.28 1.68 5.69
N PHE A 147 -1.26 0.81 5.73
CA PHE A 147 -1.37 -0.56 5.25
C PHE A 147 -1.75 -1.47 6.41
N TYR A 148 -2.67 -2.39 6.17
CA TYR A 148 -3.02 -3.47 7.10
C TYR A 148 -2.33 -4.77 6.70
N SER A 149 -2.30 -5.71 7.63
CA SER A 149 -1.92 -7.10 7.33
C SER A 149 -3.01 -7.78 6.50
N GLY A 150 -2.79 -9.03 6.10
CA GLY A 150 -3.83 -9.84 5.48
C GLY A 150 -4.98 -10.25 6.42
N ALA A 151 -4.95 -9.88 7.70
CA ALA A 151 -5.97 -10.26 8.67
C ALA A 151 -7.32 -9.58 8.40
N VAL A 152 -8.39 -10.39 8.33
CA VAL A 152 -9.79 -9.93 8.31
C VAL A 152 -10.53 -10.25 9.61
N GLY A 153 -9.81 -10.80 10.59
CA GLY A 153 -10.27 -11.09 11.93
C GLY A 153 -9.09 -11.37 12.87
N ASN A 154 -9.28 -11.15 14.17
CA ASN A 154 -8.22 -11.32 15.15
C ASN A 154 -7.94 -12.80 15.47
N SER A 155 -6.92 -13.04 16.29
CA SER A 155 -6.54 -14.38 16.75
C SER A 155 -7.59 -15.08 17.62
N GLN A 156 -8.65 -14.40 18.05
CA GLN A 156 -9.76 -14.96 18.84
C GLN A 156 -11.00 -15.29 17.99
N ALA A 157 -10.97 -15.04 16.68
CA ALA A 157 -12.03 -15.39 15.76
C ALA A 157 -12.15 -16.92 15.56
N ASP A 158 -13.24 -17.39 14.96
CA ASP A 158 -13.40 -18.78 14.51
C ASP A 158 -13.69 -18.80 12.99
N PRO A 159 -12.75 -19.27 12.14
CA PRO A 159 -11.42 -19.78 12.50
C PRO A 159 -10.51 -18.66 13.04
N PRO A 160 -9.49 -18.98 13.85
CA PRO A 160 -8.57 -17.99 14.39
C PRO A 160 -7.74 -17.33 13.28
N CYS A 161 -7.65 -15.99 13.35
CA CYS A 161 -6.90 -15.14 12.43
C CYS A 161 -7.20 -15.45 10.94
N PRO A 162 -8.47 -15.27 10.51
CA PRO A 162 -8.82 -15.44 9.12
C PRO A 162 -8.07 -14.43 8.27
N GLN A 163 -7.50 -14.91 7.17
CA GLN A 163 -6.81 -14.08 6.18
C GLN A 163 -7.77 -13.65 5.07
N LEU A 164 -7.42 -12.57 4.37
CA LEU A 164 -8.16 -12.05 3.23
C LEU A 164 -8.25 -13.09 2.11
N ALA A 165 -9.43 -13.67 1.95
CA ALA A 165 -9.71 -14.67 0.92
C ALA A 165 -9.97 -14.00 -0.43
N ILE A 166 -9.02 -14.08 -1.35
CA ILE A 166 -9.14 -13.45 -2.67
C ILE A 166 -10.06 -14.21 -3.63
N ASP A 167 -10.40 -15.46 -3.35
CA ASP A 167 -11.24 -16.32 -4.19
C ASP A 167 -12.68 -16.45 -3.67
N ASP A 168 -12.96 -15.91 -2.48
CA ASP A 168 -14.29 -15.87 -1.88
C ASP A 168 -15.02 -14.58 -2.31
N PRO A 169 -16.14 -14.66 -3.05
CA PRO A 169 -16.91 -13.48 -3.47
C PRO A 169 -17.66 -12.81 -2.32
N THR A 170 -17.56 -13.29 -1.08
CA THR A 170 -18.16 -12.65 0.10
C THR A 170 -17.11 -12.08 1.06
N ALA A 171 -15.82 -12.22 0.72
CA ALA A 171 -14.73 -11.74 1.54
C ALA A 171 -14.55 -10.22 1.41
N GLU A 172 -13.75 -9.66 2.33
CA GLU A 172 -13.63 -8.22 2.52
C GLU A 172 -13.20 -7.42 1.28
N TRP A 173 -12.46 -8.03 0.34
CA TRP A 173 -12.01 -7.35 -0.88
C TRP A 173 -13.16 -6.83 -1.76
N ILE A 174 -14.39 -7.36 -1.62
CA ILE A 174 -15.57 -6.85 -2.33
C ILE A 174 -15.94 -5.41 -1.93
N SER A 175 -15.41 -4.95 -0.79
CA SER A 175 -15.62 -3.59 -0.29
C SER A 175 -14.51 -2.61 -0.70
N PHE A 176 -13.55 -3.05 -1.53
CA PHE A 176 -12.45 -2.20 -1.96
C PHE A 176 -12.87 -1.30 -3.12
N ASP A 177 -12.57 -0.02 -2.99
CA ASP A 177 -12.79 0.98 -4.04
C ASP A 177 -11.84 0.79 -5.24
N CYS A 178 -11.98 1.62 -6.26
CA CYS A 178 -11.15 1.54 -7.47
C CYS A 178 -9.67 1.93 -7.22
N CYS A 179 -9.33 2.45 -6.04
CA CYS A 179 -7.96 2.70 -5.60
C CYS A 179 -7.41 1.56 -4.72
N SER A 180 -8.16 0.46 -4.54
CA SER A 180 -7.80 -0.76 -3.80
C SER A 180 -7.67 -0.61 -2.29
N GLY A 181 -8.38 0.35 -1.70
CA GLY A 181 -8.54 0.44 -0.25
C GLY A 181 -10.01 0.54 0.15
N HIS A 182 -10.24 0.61 1.45
CA HIS A 182 -11.57 0.80 2.02
C HIS A 182 -11.52 1.27 3.47
N SER A 183 -12.64 1.79 3.97
CA SER A 183 -12.79 2.11 5.39
C SER A 183 -13.15 0.88 6.20
N SER A 184 -12.51 0.73 7.36
CA SER A 184 -13.03 -0.15 8.41
C SER A 184 -14.39 0.34 8.89
N GLY A 185 -15.21 -0.53 9.48
CA GLY A 185 -16.50 -0.12 10.06
C GLY A 185 -16.40 0.93 11.18
N THR A 186 -15.19 1.29 11.62
CA THR A 186 -14.83 2.30 12.60
C THR A 186 -14.18 3.56 12.01
N GLY A 187 -14.01 3.64 10.70
CA GLY A 187 -13.58 4.86 9.99
C GLY A 187 -12.14 4.91 9.51
N GLY A 188 -11.29 3.97 9.92
CA GLY A 188 -9.91 3.90 9.43
C GLY A 188 -9.85 3.36 8.00
N TYR A 189 -9.58 4.23 7.03
CA TYR A 189 -9.29 3.82 5.65
C TYR A 189 -7.90 3.18 5.55
N HIS A 190 -7.79 2.06 4.82
CA HIS A 190 -6.56 1.29 4.75
C HIS A 190 -6.44 0.43 3.48
N TYR A 191 -5.23 -0.06 3.23
CA TYR A 191 -4.89 -0.92 2.10
C TYR A 191 -4.49 -2.34 2.53
N HIS A 192 -5.01 -3.33 1.81
CA HIS A 192 -4.55 -4.74 1.83
C HIS A 192 -3.87 -5.14 0.52
N PHE A 193 -4.16 -4.43 -0.56
CA PHE A 193 -3.67 -4.67 -1.92
C PHE A 193 -2.85 -3.48 -2.43
N PRO A 194 -2.13 -3.62 -3.57
CA PRO A 194 -1.44 -2.50 -4.21
C PRO A 194 -2.34 -1.26 -4.38
N PRO A 195 -2.06 -0.14 -3.68
CA PRO A 195 -2.91 1.05 -3.69
C PRO A 195 -2.78 1.76 -5.03
N SER A 196 -3.75 1.55 -5.90
CA SER A 196 -3.58 1.77 -7.35
C SER A 196 -3.44 3.25 -7.70
N CYS A 197 -4.19 4.11 -7.02
CA CYS A 197 -4.10 5.57 -7.17
C CYS A 197 -2.79 6.13 -6.61
N LEU A 198 -2.35 5.63 -5.44
CA LEU A 198 -1.06 6.01 -4.85
C LEU A 198 0.12 5.57 -5.73
N ILE A 199 0.12 4.33 -6.24
CA ILE A 199 1.15 3.82 -7.14
C ILE A 199 1.20 4.64 -8.43
N ALA A 200 0.04 4.96 -9.03
CA ALA A 200 -0.03 5.77 -10.23
C ALA A 200 0.58 7.18 -10.03
N GLN A 201 0.22 7.82 -8.91
CA GLN A 201 0.72 9.13 -8.55
C GLN A 201 2.23 9.10 -8.24
N ALA A 202 2.66 8.17 -7.39
CA ALA A 202 4.06 8.04 -6.99
C ALA A 202 4.98 7.80 -8.19
N ASN A 203 4.58 6.91 -9.11
CA ASN A 203 5.37 6.65 -10.31
C ASN A 203 5.38 7.83 -11.29
N LYS A 204 4.35 8.68 -11.29
CA LYS A 204 4.32 9.90 -12.11
C LYS A 204 5.21 10.99 -11.54
N GLU A 205 5.21 11.16 -10.22
CA GLU A 205 5.87 12.28 -9.54
C GLU A 205 7.32 11.98 -9.15
N ALA A 206 7.62 10.74 -8.78
CA ALA A 206 8.95 10.29 -8.36
C ALA A 206 9.34 8.95 -9.04
N PRO A 207 9.38 8.90 -10.39
CA PRO A 207 9.74 7.69 -11.12
C PRO A 207 11.16 7.22 -10.78
N ILE A 208 11.32 5.91 -10.64
CA ILE A 208 12.64 5.27 -10.52
C ILE A 208 13.03 4.70 -11.88
N ALA A 209 14.29 4.90 -12.27
CA ALA A 209 14.80 4.43 -13.54
C ALA A 209 14.71 2.89 -13.64
N GLY A 210 14.58 2.38 -14.86
CA GLY A 210 14.57 0.94 -15.10
C GLY A 210 13.27 0.23 -14.69
N GLY A 211 12.16 0.95 -14.51
CA GLY A 211 10.84 0.34 -14.31
C GLY A 211 10.56 -0.18 -12.90
N HIS A 212 11.43 0.11 -11.94
CA HIS A 212 11.14 -0.14 -10.52
C HIS A 212 9.97 0.75 -10.07
N SER A 213 9.06 0.21 -9.26
CA SER A 213 7.98 1.01 -8.66
C SER A 213 8.55 2.13 -7.78
N ALA A 214 7.92 3.30 -7.77
CA ALA A 214 8.25 4.36 -6.83
C ALA A 214 7.99 3.95 -5.39
N GLN A 215 8.64 4.63 -4.45
CA GLN A 215 8.38 4.43 -3.02
C GLN A 215 6.96 4.93 -2.72
N ILE A 216 6.20 4.12 -1.99
CA ILE A 216 4.81 4.39 -1.60
C ILE A 216 4.58 4.37 -0.08
N GLY A 217 5.58 4.00 0.73
CA GLY A 217 5.42 3.99 2.19
C GLY A 217 6.68 3.73 3.00
N TRP A 218 6.47 3.65 4.31
CA TRP A 218 7.44 3.22 5.31
C TRP A 218 6.86 2.11 6.18
N ALA A 219 7.65 1.07 6.42
CA ALA A 219 7.35 0.08 7.44
C ALA A 219 7.69 0.62 8.83
N GLN A 220 7.13 0.01 9.89
CA GLN A 220 7.38 0.43 11.28
C GLN A 220 8.85 0.28 11.70
N ASP A 221 9.61 -0.59 11.04
CA ASP A 221 11.04 -0.78 11.24
C ASP A 221 11.92 0.22 10.44
N GLY A 222 11.29 1.12 9.68
CA GLY A 222 11.94 2.22 8.98
C GLY A 222 12.46 1.87 7.58
N PHE A 223 12.20 0.66 7.07
CA PHE A 223 12.50 0.33 5.68
C PHE A 223 11.44 0.88 4.71
N PRO A 224 11.86 1.25 3.48
CA PRO A 224 10.94 1.76 2.46
C PRO A 224 10.02 0.65 1.93
N ILE A 225 8.83 1.06 1.50
CA ILE A 225 7.82 0.21 0.85
C ILE A 225 7.63 0.69 -0.59
N TYR A 226 7.62 -0.24 -1.53
CA TYR A 226 7.44 0.02 -2.96
C TYR A 226 6.19 -0.67 -3.51
N GLY A 227 5.71 -0.23 -4.67
CA GLY A 227 4.71 -0.95 -5.48
C GLY A 227 5.26 -2.27 -6.04
N PRO A 228 4.49 -3.04 -6.82
CA PRO A 228 4.77 -4.46 -7.09
C PRO A 228 5.95 -4.76 -8.03
N LEU A 229 6.63 -3.73 -8.56
CA LEU A 229 7.70 -3.91 -9.55
C LEU A 229 9.08 -3.62 -8.94
N GLY A 230 10.00 -4.58 -9.10
CA GLY A 230 11.41 -4.47 -8.78
C GLY A 230 12.28 -3.94 -9.93
N PRO A 231 13.61 -4.04 -9.81
CA PRO A 231 14.54 -3.57 -10.84
C PRO A 231 14.25 -4.18 -12.21
N GLY A 232 14.28 -3.37 -13.26
CA GLY A 232 13.98 -3.82 -14.63
C GLY A 232 12.48 -3.97 -14.92
N GLY A 233 11.59 -3.52 -14.03
CA GLY A 233 10.14 -3.75 -14.16
C GLY A 233 9.74 -5.19 -13.86
N VAL A 234 10.58 -5.93 -13.15
CA VAL A 234 10.32 -7.32 -12.76
C VAL A 234 9.14 -7.36 -11.78
N GLU A 235 8.17 -8.23 -12.05
CA GLU A 235 7.11 -8.51 -11.08
C GLU A 235 7.68 -9.17 -9.82
N ILE A 236 7.48 -8.54 -8.65
CA ILE A 236 7.88 -9.16 -7.39
C ILE A 236 6.84 -10.22 -7.01
N ARG A 237 7.32 -11.46 -6.96
CA ARG A 237 6.60 -12.65 -6.50
C ARG A 237 7.36 -13.28 -5.33
N ASN A 238 6.69 -14.17 -4.60
CA ASN A 238 7.31 -15.00 -3.58
C ASN A 238 8.51 -15.77 -4.14
N CYS A 239 9.64 -15.74 -3.46
CA CYS A 239 10.82 -16.50 -3.87
C CYS A 239 10.50 -18.00 -3.97
N GLY A 240 10.83 -18.61 -5.12
CA GLY A 240 10.54 -20.00 -5.42
C GLY A 240 9.15 -20.27 -6.00
N ALA A 241 8.27 -19.26 -6.07
CA ALA A 241 6.99 -19.37 -6.75
C ALA A 241 7.16 -19.43 -8.27
N SER A 242 6.13 -19.94 -8.97
CA SER A 242 6.14 -20.04 -10.43
C SER A 242 6.34 -18.66 -11.06
N GLY A 243 7.33 -18.53 -11.94
CA GLY A 243 7.65 -17.28 -12.63
C GLY A 243 8.28 -16.20 -11.75
N ALA A 244 8.65 -16.50 -10.50
CA ALA A 244 9.43 -15.58 -9.68
C ALA A 244 10.83 -15.41 -10.27
N HIS A 245 11.33 -14.17 -10.29
CA HIS A 245 12.70 -13.90 -10.71
C HIS A 245 13.69 -14.48 -9.69
N ALA A 246 14.84 -14.99 -10.16
CA ALA A 246 15.80 -15.69 -9.30
C ALA A 246 16.46 -14.81 -8.23
N THR A 247 16.47 -13.50 -8.45
CA THR A 247 17.05 -12.48 -7.54
C THR A 247 15.99 -11.57 -6.95
N TYR A 248 15.29 -10.79 -7.80
CA TYR A 248 14.23 -9.88 -7.39
C TYR A 248 12.91 -10.61 -7.11
N CYS A 249 12.84 -11.24 -5.93
CA CYS A 249 11.65 -11.86 -5.38
C CYS A 249 11.52 -11.48 -3.89
N GLN A 250 10.33 -11.61 -3.33
CA GLN A 250 10.11 -11.32 -1.91
C GLN A 250 10.35 -12.56 -1.04
N ASP A 251 10.98 -12.32 0.11
CA ASP A 251 11.14 -13.29 1.17
C ASP A 251 9.82 -13.52 1.93
N LYS A 252 9.86 -14.32 3.00
CA LYS A 252 8.67 -14.65 3.78
C LYS A 252 8.04 -13.45 4.49
N CYS A 253 8.76 -12.35 4.67
CA CYS A 253 8.24 -11.13 5.29
C CYS A 253 7.63 -10.13 4.29
N GLY A 254 7.69 -10.42 2.99
CA GLY A 254 7.16 -9.54 1.94
C GLY A 254 8.18 -8.50 1.46
N GLY A 255 9.48 -8.78 1.60
CA GLY A 255 10.51 -7.85 1.13
C GLY A 255 11.74 -8.51 0.52
N TYR A 256 12.70 -7.68 0.13
CA TYR A 256 13.94 -8.10 -0.51
C TYR A 256 15.12 -7.53 0.28
N GLU A 257 16.03 -8.42 0.70
CA GLU A 257 17.32 -8.06 1.29
C GLU A 257 18.41 -7.99 0.21
N GLY A 258 18.89 -6.78 -0.04
CA GLY A 258 19.99 -6.52 -0.96
C GLY A 258 20.10 -5.04 -1.30
N GLU A 259 21.30 -4.59 -1.63
CA GLU A 259 21.55 -3.21 -2.08
C GLU A 259 21.09 -3.05 -3.54
N LEU A 260 20.36 -1.96 -3.82
CA LEU A 260 19.89 -1.59 -5.15
C LEU A 260 20.31 -0.13 -5.41
N PRO A 261 21.55 0.14 -5.83
CA PRO A 261 22.11 1.50 -5.88
C PRO A 261 21.38 2.45 -6.85
N ASP A 262 20.66 1.91 -7.84
CA ASP A 262 19.84 2.69 -8.77
C ASP A 262 18.42 2.99 -8.22
N VAL A 263 18.10 2.47 -7.03
CA VAL A 263 16.78 2.58 -6.38
C VAL A 263 16.89 3.38 -5.08
N ASP A 264 17.74 2.93 -4.15
CA ASP A 264 17.87 3.51 -2.82
C ASP A 264 19.22 3.18 -2.13
N ASN A 265 19.41 3.70 -0.92
CA ASN A 265 20.57 3.44 -0.07
C ASN A 265 20.26 2.49 1.10
N TYR A 266 19.17 1.73 1.02
CA TYR A 266 18.81 0.73 2.03
C TYR A 266 19.33 -0.65 1.62
N LYS A 267 19.42 -1.56 2.58
CA LYS A 267 19.79 -2.97 2.39
C LYS A 267 18.58 -3.89 2.42
N TYR A 268 17.40 -3.37 2.75
CA TYR A 268 16.14 -4.09 2.73
C TYR A 268 15.01 -3.16 2.27
N ARG A 269 13.98 -3.71 1.63
CA ARG A 269 12.77 -2.99 1.20
C ARG A 269 11.59 -3.94 1.16
N TYR A 270 10.39 -3.44 1.43
CA TYR A 270 9.14 -4.20 1.26
C TYR A 270 8.49 -3.89 -0.08
N TYR A 271 7.70 -4.83 -0.56
CA TYR A 271 6.90 -4.68 -1.78
C TYR A 271 5.44 -4.98 -1.48
N ILE A 272 4.53 -4.10 -1.91
CA ILE A 272 3.11 -4.42 -1.94
C ILE A 272 2.84 -5.15 -3.25
N THR A 273 2.53 -6.44 -3.17
CA THR A 273 2.58 -7.38 -4.30
C THR A 273 1.21 -7.80 -4.81
N GLY A 274 1.19 -8.24 -6.07
CA GLY A 274 -0.02 -8.60 -6.81
C GLY A 274 -0.35 -7.58 -7.90
N LYS A 275 -1.55 -7.71 -8.48
CA LYS A 275 -1.99 -6.86 -9.59
C LYS A 275 -2.43 -5.48 -9.09
N VAL A 276 -2.21 -4.47 -9.92
CA VAL A 276 -2.69 -3.09 -9.71
C VAL A 276 -3.99 -2.90 -10.50
N ASN A 277 -5.04 -2.35 -9.86
CA ASN A 277 -6.39 -2.17 -10.41
C ASN A 277 -6.42 -1.18 -11.59
N ASP A 278 -7.39 -1.30 -12.50
CA ASP A 278 -7.60 -0.41 -13.65
C ASP A 278 -7.99 1.07 -13.37
N LEU A 279 -8.09 1.49 -12.11
CA LEU A 279 -8.60 2.76 -11.60
C LEU A 279 -10.10 3.01 -11.81
N ASN A 280 -10.88 2.00 -12.17
CA ASN A 280 -12.28 2.16 -12.54
C ASN A 280 -13.22 1.14 -11.89
N SER A 281 -12.80 -0.11 -11.78
CA SER A 281 -13.64 -1.24 -11.39
C SER A 281 -14.02 -1.21 -9.90
N LEU A 282 -15.29 -1.52 -9.63
CA LEU A 282 -15.85 -1.78 -8.30
C LEU A 282 -16.56 -3.16 -8.28
N PRO A 283 -16.25 -4.06 -7.32
CA PRO A 283 -15.10 -4.00 -6.43
C PRO A 283 -13.77 -3.96 -7.21
N SER A 284 -12.69 -3.64 -6.50
CA SER A 284 -11.37 -3.46 -7.11
C SER A 284 -10.98 -4.59 -8.09
N TYR A 285 -10.63 -4.24 -9.34
CA TYR A 285 -10.15 -5.17 -10.37
C TYR A 285 -9.15 -4.52 -11.37
N PRO A 286 -8.11 -5.25 -11.84
CA PRO A 286 -7.67 -6.54 -11.33
C PRO A 286 -7.10 -6.41 -9.91
N LYS A 287 -7.49 -7.34 -9.06
CA LYS A 287 -6.92 -7.56 -7.73
C LYS A 287 -5.89 -8.70 -7.78
N PRO A 288 -5.10 -8.94 -6.72
CA PRO A 288 -4.32 -10.16 -6.62
C PRO A 288 -5.18 -11.40 -6.89
N ASP A 289 -4.65 -12.31 -7.70
CA ASP A 289 -5.37 -13.46 -8.25
C ASP A 289 -4.75 -14.82 -7.86
N ASN A 290 -3.61 -14.80 -7.15
CA ASN A 290 -2.96 -16.01 -6.69
C ASN A 290 -2.23 -15.79 -5.35
N VAL A 291 -2.72 -16.46 -4.30
CA VAL A 291 -2.13 -16.38 -2.96
C VAL A 291 -0.70 -16.93 -2.92
N ASP A 292 -0.41 -18.02 -3.66
CA ASP A 292 0.92 -18.64 -3.64
C ASP A 292 1.99 -17.73 -4.27
N LEU A 293 1.59 -16.88 -5.23
CA LEU A 293 2.50 -15.95 -5.89
C LEU A 293 2.79 -14.70 -5.07
N TYR A 294 1.81 -14.16 -4.34
CA TYR A 294 1.89 -12.80 -3.80
C TYR A 294 1.61 -12.68 -2.31
N PHE A 295 0.97 -13.66 -1.64
CA PHE A 295 0.73 -13.55 -0.20
C PHE A 295 2.06 -13.33 0.55
N PRO A 296 2.17 -12.32 1.42
CA PRO A 296 1.10 -11.64 2.18
C PRO A 296 0.37 -10.47 1.50
N PHE A 297 0.68 -10.14 0.24
CA PHE A 297 0.28 -8.90 -0.47
C PHE A 297 0.85 -7.61 0.14
N THR A 298 0.96 -7.51 1.47
CA THR A 298 1.61 -6.41 2.19
C THR A 298 2.86 -6.89 2.97
N ILE A 299 2.98 -6.55 4.25
CA ILE A 299 4.13 -6.89 5.09
C ILE A 299 3.71 -7.99 6.06
N ARG A 300 4.50 -9.06 6.11
CA ARG A 300 4.24 -10.18 7.02
C ARG A 300 4.94 -10.08 8.36
N CYS A 301 6.12 -9.48 8.36
CA CYS A 301 6.97 -9.36 9.54
C CYS A 301 8.04 -8.29 9.30
N HIS A 302 8.61 -7.80 10.39
CA HIS A 302 9.66 -6.78 10.31
C HIS A 302 11.04 -7.43 10.19
N ARG A 303 11.79 -7.11 9.13
CA ARG A 303 13.21 -7.45 8.95
C ARG A 303 14.10 -6.64 9.91
N GLY A 304 13.66 -5.45 10.28
CA GLY A 304 14.38 -4.54 11.15
C GLY A 304 13.80 -4.40 12.55
N VAL A 305 14.46 -3.56 13.33
CA VAL A 305 14.03 -3.23 14.70
C VAL A 305 13.06 -2.07 14.67
N ILE A 306 11.88 -2.24 15.25
CA ILE A 306 10.92 -1.15 15.44
C ILE A 306 11.27 -0.28 16.66
N ILE A 307 10.90 0.99 16.67
CA ILE A 307 11.06 1.86 17.85
C ILE A 307 9.96 1.53 18.87
N LYS A 308 10.22 0.58 19.78
CA LYS A 308 9.39 0.41 20.99
C LYS A 308 9.67 1.52 22.01
N THR A 309 10.96 1.79 22.23
CA THR A 309 11.47 2.96 22.93
C THR A 309 12.80 3.39 22.30
N LEU A 310 13.14 4.68 22.38
CA LEU A 310 14.41 5.18 21.84
C LEU A 310 15.63 4.51 22.49
N GLY A 311 15.57 4.21 23.80
CA GLY A 311 16.65 3.52 24.51
C GLY A 311 16.87 2.11 23.97
N THR A 312 15.81 1.30 23.88
CA THR A 312 15.91 -0.07 23.35
C THR A 312 16.39 -0.11 21.90
N PHE A 313 15.92 0.81 21.06
CA PHE A 313 16.38 0.91 19.67
C PHE A 313 17.86 1.33 19.59
N LYS A 314 18.27 2.32 20.41
CA LYS A 314 19.66 2.77 20.48
C LYS A 314 20.61 1.64 20.86
N ASP A 315 20.26 0.89 21.90
CA ASP A 315 21.09 -0.14 22.50
C ASP A 315 21.09 -1.45 21.70
N TYR A 316 20.19 -1.63 20.73
CA TYR A 316 20.19 -2.80 19.85
C TYR A 316 21.51 -2.91 19.08
N VAL A 317 22.16 -4.08 19.20
CA VAL A 317 23.45 -4.38 18.58
C VAL A 317 23.22 -5.17 17.29
N GLY A 318 22.79 -4.46 16.26
CA GLY A 318 22.61 -5.00 14.90
C GLY A 318 23.45 -4.24 13.89
N SER A 319 23.46 -4.73 12.64
CA SER A 319 24.05 -3.99 11.53
C SER A 319 23.10 -2.91 11.01
N ASP A 320 23.66 -1.81 10.50
CA ASP A 320 22.88 -0.80 9.80
C ASP A 320 22.17 -1.43 8.58
N GLY A 321 20.87 -1.16 8.47
CA GLY A 321 20.03 -1.53 7.33
C GLY A 321 20.19 -0.61 6.13
N PHE A 322 21.23 0.21 6.12
CA PHE A 322 21.50 1.19 5.08
C PHE A 322 22.99 1.22 4.73
N THR A 323 23.31 1.76 3.56
CA THR A 323 24.68 1.92 3.07
C THR A 323 25.30 3.21 3.63
N SER A 324 26.62 3.37 3.52
CA SER A 324 27.29 4.60 3.96
C SER A 324 26.86 5.86 3.18
N ALA A 325 26.17 5.71 2.04
CA ALA A 325 25.64 6.80 1.25
C ALA A 325 24.26 7.29 1.74
N HIS A 326 23.64 6.57 2.68
CA HIS A 326 22.35 6.95 3.23
C HIS A 326 22.43 8.23 4.06
N ASP A 327 21.55 9.17 3.72
CA ASP A 327 21.18 10.26 4.60
C ASP A 327 19.66 10.35 4.64
N ALA A 328 19.09 10.20 5.84
CA ALA A 328 17.65 10.21 5.98
C ALA A 328 17.07 11.60 5.71
N THR A 329 16.19 11.68 4.72
CA THR A 329 15.45 12.88 4.32
C THR A 329 13.95 12.72 4.55
N ALA A 330 13.27 13.80 4.89
CA ALA A 330 11.80 13.86 4.88
C ALA A 330 11.30 13.84 3.42
N LEU A 331 10.25 13.07 3.17
CA LEU A 331 9.50 13.03 1.92
C LEU A 331 8.28 13.93 2.05
N ALA A 332 7.89 14.56 0.93
CA ALA A 332 6.68 15.40 0.90
C ALA A 332 5.39 14.57 0.97
N GLY A 333 5.44 13.29 0.60
CA GLY A 333 4.27 12.45 0.42
C GLY A 333 3.49 12.75 -0.86
N TYR A 334 2.33 12.12 -0.98
CA TYR A 334 1.42 12.21 -2.12
C TYR A 334 -0.01 12.47 -1.62
N SER A 335 -0.21 13.54 -0.86
CA SER A 335 -1.53 13.89 -0.30
C SER A 335 -2.39 14.76 -1.22
N ASP A 336 -1.85 15.21 -2.36
CA ASP A 336 -2.62 15.98 -3.33
C ASP A 336 -3.73 15.10 -3.93
N PRO A 337 -4.98 15.61 -4.05
CA PRO A 337 -6.09 14.83 -4.57
C PRO A 337 -5.84 14.29 -5.99
N VAL A 338 -6.01 12.97 -6.16
CA VAL A 338 -5.98 12.31 -7.46
C VAL A 338 -7.38 12.38 -8.07
N ALA A 339 -7.49 12.93 -9.28
CA ALA A 339 -8.76 13.14 -9.97
C ALA A 339 -9.36 11.85 -10.58
N VAL A 340 -9.23 10.72 -9.89
CA VAL A 340 -9.80 9.42 -10.25
C VAL A 340 -11.24 9.34 -9.76
N GLN A 341 -12.12 8.78 -10.59
CA GLN A 341 -13.52 8.53 -10.28
C GLN A 341 -13.86 7.08 -10.62
N CYS A 342 -14.40 6.35 -9.65
CA CYS A 342 -14.78 4.97 -9.88
C CYS A 342 -16.01 4.91 -10.81
N LEU A 343 -16.04 3.90 -11.70
CA LEU A 343 -17.13 3.63 -12.66
C LEU A 343 -17.38 4.73 -13.71
N ASP A 344 -16.39 5.56 -14.04
CA ASP A 344 -16.50 6.58 -15.09
C ASP A 344 -16.06 6.08 -16.49
N ASN A 345 -15.66 4.81 -16.60
CA ASN A 345 -15.10 4.15 -17.79
C ASN A 345 -13.77 4.72 -18.27
N LYS A 346 -13.01 5.39 -17.41
CA LYS A 346 -11.65 5.85 -17.68
C LYS A 346 -10.62 4.91 -17.06
N GLY A 347 -9.48 4.75 -17.71
CA GLY A 347 -8.34 4.04 -17.15
C GLY A 347 -7.15 4.95 -16.87
N TYR A 348 -6.02 4.33 -16.56
CA TYR A 348 -4.73 5.01 -16.36
C TYR A 348 -4.42 6.12 -17.38
N THR A 349 -4.56 5.82 -18.67
CA THR A 349 -4.23 6.76 -19.74
C THR A 349 -5.15 7.98 -19.78
N ASP A 350 -6.41 7.81 -19.42
CA ASP A 350 -7.40 8.88 -19.42
C ASP A 350 -7.17 9.86 -18.26
N TYR A 351 -6.59 9.39 -17.16
CA TYR A 351 -6.12 10.22 -16.04
C TYR A 351 -4.70 10.78 -16.23
N GLY A 352 -4.09 10.53 -17.39
CA GLY A 352 -2.76 11.00 -17.73
C GLY A 352 -1.64 10.26 -16.98
N PHE A 353 -1.89 9.02 -16.57
CA PHE A 353 -0.88 8.05 -16.14
C PHE A 353 -0.46 7.16 -17.32
N THR A 354 0.66 6.47 -17.19
CA THR A 354 1.14 5.52 -18.21
C THR A 354 0.92 4.08 -17.73
N GLU A 355 0.50 3.14 -18.59
CA GLU A 355 0.39 1.73 -18.18
C GLU A 355 1.76 1.11 -17.83
N ALA A 356 2.84 1.67 -18.36
CA ALA A 356 4.21 1.24 -18.11
C ALA A 356 4.65 1.36 -16.64
N VAL A 357 3.91 2.11 -15.80
CA VAL A 357 4.24 2.25 -14.38
C VAL A 357 3.72 1.10 -13.49
N ILE A 358 2.93 0.20 -14.06
CA ILE A 358 2.30 -0.92 -13.32
C ILE A 358 2.33 -2.23 -14.09
N THR A 359 2.67 -2.20 -15.38
CA THR A 359 2.74 -3.40 -16.22
C THR A 359 4.08 -4.07 -16.00
N PRO A 360 4.13 -5.29 -15.46
CA PRO A 360 5.39 -5.99 -15.32
C PRO A 360 6.00 -6.30 -16.69
N VAL A 361 7.32 -6.30 -16.76
CA VAL A 361 8.03 -6.82 -17.93
C VAL A 361 7.85 -8.33 -17.95
N ASP A 362 7.38 -8.89 -19.08
CA ASP A 362 7.28 -10.34 -19.29
C ASP A 362 8.68 -10.97 -19.17
N THR A 363 9.01 -11.51 -17.99
CA THR A 363 10.29 -12.20 -17.74
C THR A 363 10.27 -13.68 -18.14
N ALA A 364 9.30 -14.09 -18.96
CA ALA A 364 9.31 -15.41 -19.58
C ALA A 364 10.35 -15.47 -20.72
N GLY A 365 11.64 -15.44 -20.36
CA GLY A 365 12.72 -15.68 -21.31
C GLY A 365 14.07 -15.18 -20.80
N ASP A 366 14.93 -16.12 -20.44
CA ASP A 366 16.37 -15.88 -20.36
C ASP A 366 16.86 -15.23 -21.67
N GLY A 367 17.33 -13.98 -21.58
CA GLY A 367 18.23 -13.33 -22.54
C GLY A 367 17.78 -13.25 -24.00
N ALA A 368 17.07 -12.19 -24.37
CA ALA A 368 17.26 -11.53 -25.66
C ALA A 368 16.71 -10.10 -25.64
N VAL A 369 17.60 -9.13 -25.80
CA VAL A 369 17.24 -7.80 -26.33
C VAL A 369 16.63 -8.03 -27.70
N THR A 370 15.35 -7.73 -27.89
CA THR A 370 14.80 -7.46 -29.22
C THR A 370 13.95 -6.22 -29.20
N THR A 371 14.27 -5.37 -30.16
CA THR A 371 13.74 -4.05 -30.50
C THR A 371 12.24 -4.05 -30.84
N GLU A 372 11.69 -2.83 -30.79
CA GLU A 372 10.35 -2.35 -31.15
C GLU A 372 9.48 -3.15 -32.13
N SER A 373 8.18 -2.88 -31.94
CA SER A 373 6.99 -3.11 -32.80
C SER A 373 6.37 -4.51 -32.77
N ASP A 374 5.20 -4.63 -32.13
CA ASP A 374 3.97 -4.68 -32.90
C ASP A 374 2.70 -4.43 -32.06
N ALA A 375 1.76 -3.77 -32.72
CA ALA A 375 0.57 -3.15 -32.17
C ALA A 375 -0.65 -4.10 -32.12
N ALA A 376 -1.61 -3.70 -31.30
CA ALA A 376 -3.06 -3.87 -31.47
C ALA A 376 -3.63 -5.30 -31.53
N ALA A 377 -4.26 -5.71 -30.43
CA ALA A 377 -5.39 -6.65 -30.48
C ALA A 377 -6.55 -6.15 -29.61
N THR A 378 -7.44 -5.42 -30.26
CA THR A 378 -8.80 -5.08 -29.84
C THR A 378 -9.56 -6.30 -29.29
N ARG A 379 -10.20 -6.16 -28.12
CA ARG A 379 -11.28 -7.06 -27.67
C ARG A 379 -12.59 -6.29 -27.51
N ALA A 380 -13.59 -6.68 -28.30
CA ALA A 380 -14.97 -6.23 -28.21
C ALA A 380 -15.70 -6.87 -27.00
N PRO A 381 -16.73 -6.21 -26.44
CA PRO A 381 -17.46 -6.72 -25.28
C PRO A 381 -18.41 -7.86 -25.67
N ARG A 382 -18.43 -8.92 -24.86
CA ARG A 382 -19.38 -10.03 -24.99
C ARG A 382 -20.75 -9.61 -24.47
N GLN A 383 -21.75 -9.61 -25.35
CA GLN A 383 -23.16 -9.46 -24.98
C GLN A 383 -23.66 -10.73 -24.27
N PHE A 384 -24.28 -10.55 -23.11
CA PHE A 384 -25.07 -11.58 -22.44
C PHE A 384 -26.35 -11.83 -23.24
N ALA A 385 -26.50 -13.06 -23.75
CA ALA A 385 -27.75 -13.52 -24.36
C ALA A 385 -28.72 -13.97 -23.28
N VAL A 386 -29.82 -13.22 -23.13
CA VAL A 386 -31.00 -13.61 -22.34
C VAL A 386 -31.75 -14.69 -23.11
N ALA A 387 -31.70 -15.94 -22.63
CA ALA A 387 -32.55 -17.01 -23.14
C ALA A 387 -33.89 -17.02 -22.39
N GLY A 388 -34.95 -16.63 -23.08
CA GLY A 388 -36.32 -16.64 -22.58
C GLY A 388 -36.85 -18.04 -22.33
N ALA A 389 -37.49 -18.23 -21.18
CA ALA A 389 -38.27 -19.42 -20.86
C ALA A 389 -39.75 -19.17 -21.23
N ALA A 390 -40.25 -19.91 -22.22
CA ALA A 390 -41.68 -20.05 -22.47
C ALA A 390 -42.04 -21.51 -22.78
N ALA A 391 -42.76 -22.10 -21.84
CA ALA A 391 -43.79 -23.14 -21.95
C ALA A 391 -43.55 -24.41 -22.78
N LEU A 392 -43.64 -25.57 -22.10
CA LEU A 392 -44.51 -26.65 -22.59
C LEU A 392 -45.12 -27.44 -21.41
N VAL A 393 -46.45 -27.43 -21.37
CA VAL A 393 -47.32 -28.29 -20.56
C VAL A 393 -47.55 -29.59 -21.34
N ALA A 394 -47.44 -30.75 -20.67
CA ALA A 394 -48.45 -31.83 -20.63
C ALA A 394 -47.88 -33.26 -20.52
N ALA A 395 -48.32 -33.93 -19.45
CA ALA A 395 -48.78 -35.32 -19.34
C ALA A 395 -47.75 -36.47 -19.41
N ILE A 396 -47.76 -37.37 -18.40
CA ILE A 396 -48.60 -38.58 -18.30
C ILE A 396 -48.28 -39.31 -16.97
N ALA A 397 -49.35 -39.83 -16.33
CA ALA A 397 -49.44 -40.80 -15.22
C ALA A 397 -49.30 -40.29 -13.77
#